data_AF-F3LJE3-F1
#
_entry.id   AF-F3LJE3-F1
#
_cell.length_a   1.000
_cell.length_b   1.000
_cell.length_c   1.000
_cell.angle_alpha   90.00
_cell.angle_beta   90.00
_cell.angle_gamma   90.00
#
_symmetry.space_group_name_H-M   'P 1'
#
loop_
_entity.id
_entity.type
_entity.pdbx_description
1 polymer ?
#
loop_
_entity_poly.entity_id
_entity_poly.type
_entity_poly.pdbx_seq_one_letter_code
_entity_poly.pdbx_strand_id
1 'polypeptide(L)'
;MAYAIGDEDPILWLPGDDLPEFVTNPSEFTIYAWNSFFEWCIWHHVQEWSNAPIFLWTDTAALAAVLAMPRALGACAKALGLPQDQQKDKRGKYLIQRLSKPNRGKRIQDADLLEEFYEYCRQDVVVERAVLARLRPLSTQERKVWELDQTINIRGVFIDNQSVENALLIIDQVTEKLNQEVAQLTASHLTNVSQRQRVMNYISDELGYSLIKFDKAYLETVLEDETLPPIARRLIEIRQQLGKTSTAKYAALKKIVTEDNRAHGLLMYHGATTGRWSGKHFQPQNLPRPSFKDTDNCIRLFKHADSELLELIYDDPMEALSSSLRGMICAPEGKRLIVVDYSQIEARVLPWLAGQEDALTKIRQGVEIYKITASQIYGVPPEKVNEEQRFIGKVATLALGYQGGAKAFQGMAEVYGVEIDTDLADEIKVDWRVANRKIVKFWWGVEKAALNAVTHPGKTFEIRAIKFRFTDNYLFCRLPSGRLLAYYQPKTSIGKFDKEQVTFMGTNSLTRKWERQNTYGGKLVENITQAVARDLMAEAMLRVENAGYEVVLSVHDELIAEANDDFGSVEEFEQLMCELPVWAKGLPVTSEGFECLRYRK
;
A
#
# COMPACT_ATOMS: atom_id res chain seq x y z
N MET A 1 -16.97 -23.99 -12.99
CA MET A 1 -15.79 -23.91 -12.10
C MET A 1 -15.09 -25.24 -12.13
N ALA A 2 -13.80 -25.31 -11.81
CA ALA A 2 -13.11 -26.59 -11.66
C ALA A 2 -12.52 -26.71 -10.26
N TYR A 3 -12.42 -27.93 -9.74
CA TYR A 3 -11.80 -28.24 -8.45
C TYR A 3 -11.17 -29.63 -8.50
N ALA A 4 -10.36 -29.98 -7.50
CA ALA A 4 -9.85 -31.34 -7.31
C ALA A 4 -9.87 -31.68 -5.81
N ILE A 5 -10.08 -32.95 -5.48
CA ILE A 5 -9.98 -33.47 -4.11
C ILE A 5 -8.76 -34.37 -4.02
N GLY A 6 -7.88 -34.09 -3.05
CA GLY A 6 -6.63 -34.82 -2.88
C GLY A 6 -5.78 -34.75 -4.15
N ASP A 7 -5.40 -35.93 -4.67
CA ASP A 7 -4.55 -36.03 -5.85
C ASP A 7 -5.26 -36.26 -7.19
N GLU A 8 -6.60 -36.35 -7.16
CA GLU A 8 -7.44 -36.64 -8.32
C GLU A 8 -7.39 -35.56 -9.41
N ASP A 9 -7.80 -35.94 -10.62
CA ASP A 9 -7.86 -35.01 -11.75
C ASP A 9 -8.91 -33.90 -11.52
N PRO A 10 -8.69 -32.68 -12.03
CA PRO A 10 -9.66 -31.60 -11.89
C PRO A 10 -11.01 -31.92 -12.54
N ILE A 11 -12.07 -31.80 -11.74
CA ILE A 11 -13.45 -32.00 -12.13
C ILE A 11 -14.10 -30.64 -12.37
N LEU A 12 -14.95 -30.56 -13.40
CA LEU A 12 -15.76 -29.38 -13.67
C LEU A 12 -17.08 -29.48 -12.90
N TRP A 13 -17.46 -28.40 -12.25
CA TRP A 13 -18.76 -28.18 -11.65
C TRP A 13 -19.50 -27.06 -12.39
N LEU A 14 -20.73 -27.34 -12.78
CA LEU A 14 -21.65 -26.41 -13.43
C LEU A 14 -22.87 -26.14 -12.52
N PRO A 15 -23.48 -24.94 -12.60
CA PRO A 15 -24.73 -24.67 -11.92
C PRO A 15 -25.80 -25.70 -12.32
N GLY A 16 -26.32 -26.44 -11.35
CA GLY A 16 -27.28 -27.54 -11.55
C GLY A 16 -26.70 -28.93 -11.24
N ASP A 17 -25.38 -29.07 -11.17
CA ASP A 17 -24.73 -30.26 -10.64
C ASP A 17 -24.88 -30.32 -9.11
N ASP A 18 -24.78 -31.52 -8.54
CA ASP A 18 -24.70 -31.70 -7.09
C ASP A 18 -23.53 -30.90 -6.52
N LEU A 19 -23.73 -30.32 -5.33
CA LEU A 19 -22.68 -29.57 -4.67
C LEU A 19 -21.50 -30.51 -4.33
N PRO A 20 -20.24 -30.10 -4.56
CA PRO A 20 -19.08 -30.92 -4.22
C PRO A 20 -19.02 -31.27 -2.73
N GLU A 21 -18.39 -32.38 -2.37
CA GLU A 21 -18.35 -32.83 -0.96
C GLU A 21 -17.69 -31.84 0.00
N PHE A 22 -16.65 -31.12 -0.46
CA PHE A 22 -16.01 -30.06 0.33
C PHE A 22 -16.93 -28.86 0.55
N VAL A 23 -18.04 -28.79 -0.20
CA VAL A 23 -19.08 -27.78 -0.06
C VAL A 23 -20.12 -28.21 0.98
N THR A 24 -20.55 -29.47 0.92
CA THR A 24 -21.58 -30.02 1.84
C THR A 24 -21.03 -30.36 3.21
N ASN A 25 -19.76 -30.78 3.30
CA ASN A 25 -19.10 -31.19 4.55
C ASN A 25 -17.81 -30.39 4.80
N PRO A 26 -17.87 -29.04 4.85
CA PRO A 26 -16.67 -28.20 4.79
C PRO A 26 -15.72 -28.38 5.99
N SER A 27 -16.20 -28.89 7.13
CA SER A 27 -15.37 -29.21 8.30
C SER A 27 -14.41 -30.39 8.10
N GLU A 28 -14.65 -31.23 7.09
CA GLU A 28 -13.80 -32.39 6.79
C GLU A 28 -12.67 -32.04 5.80
N PHE A 29 -12.67 -30.83 5.24
CA PHE A 29 -11.75 -30.41 4.19
C PHE A 29 -10.96 -29.16 4.58
N THR A 30 -9.76 -29.03 4.02
CA THR A 30 -9.05 -27.76 3.94
C THR A 30 -9.12 -27.27 2.49
N ILE A 31 -9.68 -26.10 2.27
CA ILE A 31 -9.91 -25.58 0.91
C ILE A 31 -8.72 -24.69 0.52
N TYR A 32 -8.10 -24.97 -0.62
CA TYR A 32 -7.04 -24.14 -1.19
C TYR A 32 -7.59 -23.41 -2.41
N ALA A 33 -7.34 -22.11 -2.50
CA ALA A 33 -7.70 -21.32 -3.67
C ALA A 33 -6.74 -20.14 -3.89
N TRP A 34 -6.41 -19.86 -5.16
CA TRP A 34 -5.62 -18.71 -5.53
C TRP A 34 -6.48 -17.45 -5.43
N ASN A 35 -6.19 -16.56 -4.47
CA ASN A 35 -7.04 -15.41 -4.13
C ASN A 35 -8.42 -15.86 -3.58
N SER A 36 -8.37 -16.65 -2.50
CA SER A 36 -9.55 -17.31 -1.91
C SER A 36 -10.69 -16.35 -1.50
N PHE A 37 -10.41 -15.09 -1.18
CA PHE A 37 -11.45 -14.10 -0.88
C PHE A 37 -12.41 -13.92 -2.07
N PHE A 38 -11.88 -13.90 -3.31
CA PHE A 38 -12.72 -13.82 -4.51
C PHE A 38 -13.58 -15.07 -4.66
N GLU A 39 -12.98 -16.26 -4.54
CA GLU A 39 -13.73 -17.53 -4.64
C GLU A 39 -14.83 -17.59 -3.58
N TRP A 40 -14.50 -17.24 -2.33
CA TRP A 40 -15.45 -17.16 -1.24
C TRP A 40 -16.61 -16.20 -1.55
N CYS A 41 -16.35 -15.02 -2.09
CA CYS A 41 -17.42 -14.09 -2.49
C CYS A 41 -18.34 -14.68 -3.56
N ILE A 42 -17.79 -15.39 -4.57
CA ILE A 42 -18.60 -16.04 -5.60
C ILE A 42 -19.51 -17.10 -4.98
N TRP A 43 -18.94 -17.96 -4.14
CA TRP A 43 -19.67 -19.02 -3.49
C TRP A 43 -20.73 -18.49 -2.52
N HIS A 44 -20.35 -17.56 -1.65
CA HIS A 44 -21.20 -17.06 -0.59
C HIS A 44 -22.32 -16.14 -1.11
N HIS A 45 -22.00 -15.22 -2.03
CA HIS A 45 -22.96 -14.21 -2.48
C HIS A 45 -23.62 -14.49 -3.83
N VAL A 46 -22.98 -15.25 -4.73
CA VAL A 46 -23.54 -15.52 -6.07
C VAL A 46 -24.18 -16.89 -6.14
N GLN A 47 -23.54 -17.90 -5.55
CA GLN A 47 -24.11 -19.24 -5.44
C GLN A 47 -24.92 -19.43 -4.14
N GLU A 48 -24.99 -18.40 -3.29
CA GLU A 48 -25.74 -18.38 -2.03
C GLU A 48 -25.35 -19.51 -1.04
N TRP A 49 -24.08 -19.92 -1.08
CA TRP A 49 -23.53 -20.94 -0.19
C TRP A 49 -23.09 -20.32 1.15
N SER A 50 -24.02 -20.25 2.09
CA SER A 50 -23.85 -19.54 3.37
C SER A 50 -23.04 -20.29 4.44
N ASN A 51 -22.70 -21.58 4.24
CA ASN A 51 -22.14 -22.44 5.29
C ASN A 51 -20.61 -22.63 5.27
N ALA A 52 -19.88 -22.01 4.33
CA ALA A 52 -18.41 -22.05 4.33
C ALA A 52 -17.82 -20.72 4.81
N PRO A 53 -17.41 -20.62 6.08
CA PRO A 53 -16.73 -19.42 6.55
C PRO A 53 -15.34 -19.29 5.93
N ILE A 54 -14.89 -18.04 5.74
CA ILE A 54 -13.63 -17.73 5.06
C ILE A 54 -12.40 -18.38 5.72
N PHE A 55 -12.45 -18.65 7.03
CA PHE A 55 -11.33 -19.26 7.77
C PHE A 55 -11.10 -20.75 7.44
N LEU A 56 -11.98 -21.42 6.69
CA LEU A 56 -11.71 -22.75 6.13
C LEU A 56 -10.83 -22.71 4.87
N TRP A 57 -10.70 -21.52 4.27
CA TRP A 57 -9.95 -21.33 3.04
C TRP A 57 -8.48 -21.00 3.34
N THR A 58 -7.60 -21.48 2.48
CA THR A 58 -6.18 -21.15 2.44
C THR A 58 -5.87 -20.45 1.13
N ASP A 59 -5.55 -19.15 1.20
CA ASP A 59 -5.17 -18.37 0.03
C ASP A 59 -3.75 -18.72 -0.42
N THR A 60 -3.63 -19.47 -1.52
CA THR A 60 -2.33 -19.87 -2.09
C THR A 60 -1.57 -18.66 -2.66
N ALA A 61 -2.25 -17.57 -3.03
CA ALA A 61 -1.60 -16.32 -3.41
C ALA A 61 -0.99 -15.60 -2.20
N ALA A 62 -1.58 -15.74 -1.01
CA ALA A 62 -1.00 -15.24 0.23
C ALA A 62 0.25 -16.04 0.64
N LEU A 63 0.20 -17.37 0.51
CA LEU A 63 1.37 -18.23 0.72
C LEU A 63 2.53 -17.85 -0.22
N ALA A 64 2.22 -17.59 -1.50
CA ALA A 64 3.19 -17.13 -2.49
C ALA A 64 3.78 -15.75 -2.11
N ALA A 65 2.93 -14.81 -1.67
CA ALA A 65 3.36 -13.47 -1.30
C ALA A 65 4.36 -13.45 -0.13
N VAL A 66 4.20 -14.34 0.86
CA VAL A 66 5.15 -14.51 1.98
C VAL A 66 6.53 -14.95 1.50
N LEU A 67 6.61 -15.65 0.37
CA LEU A 67 7.86 -16.04 -0.29
C LEU A 67 8.34 -15.00 -1.31
N ALA A 68 7.76 -13.80 -1.32
CA ALA A 68 8.03 -12.73 -2.28
C ALA A 68 7.80 -13.15 -3.75
N MET A 69 6.93 -14.14 -3.98
CA MET A 69 6.54 -14.57 -5.33
C MET A 69 5.47 -13.64 -5.94
N PRO A 70 5.36 -13.59 -7.27
CA PRO A 70 4.28 -12.85 -7.93
C PRO A 70 2.89 -13.32 -7.48
N ARG A 71 1.98 -12.38 -7.23
CA ARG A 71 0.60 -12.68 -6.81
C ARG A 71 -0.37 -13.08 -7.93
N ALA A 72 0.05 -12.99 -9.19
CA ALA A 72 -0.73 -13.53 -10.31
C ALA A 72 -0.30 -14.98 -10.56
N LEU A 73 -1.25 -15.94 -10.57
CA LEU A 73 -0.98 -17.38 -10.68
C LEU A 73 -0.01 -17.71 -11.83
N GLY A 74 -0.33 -17.23 -13.05
CA GLY A 74 0.52 -17.47 -14.22
C GLY A 74 1.90 -16.79 -14.16
N ALA A 75 2.05 -15.71 -13.40
CA ALA A 75 3.37 -15.10 -13.17
C ALA A 75 4.16 -15.87 -12.10
N CYS A 76 3.48 -16.39 -11.07
CA CYS A 76 4.06 -17.24 -10.04
C CYS A 76 4.57 -18.56 -10.64
N ALA A 77 3.75 -19.26 -11.41
CA ALA A 77 4.10 -20.49 -12.11
C ALA A 77 5.34 -20.32 -13.00
N LYS A 78 5.45 -19.19 -13.72
CA LYS A 78 6.64 -18.84 -14.51
C LYS A 78 7.85 -18.55 -13.63
N ALA A 79 7.69 -17.79 -12.55
CA ALA A 79 8.78 -17.46 -11.63
C ALA A 79 9.36 -18.71 -10.93
N LEU A 80 8.49 -19.68 -10.61
CA LEU A 80 8.86 -20.98 -10.05
C LEU A 80 9.45 -21.96 -11.08
N GLY A 81 9.43 -21.59 -12.36
CA GLY A 81 9.96 -22.43 -13.45
C GLY A 81 9.17 -23.73 -13.64
N LEU A 82 7.84 -23.69 -13.45
CA LEU A 82 7.00 -24.86 -13.68
C LEU A 82 7.03 -25.30 -15.16
N PRO A 83 6.95 -26.60 -15.46
CA PRO A 83 6.93 -27.12 -16.82
C PRO A 83 5.68 -26.65 -17.57
N GLN A 84 5.69 -26.73 -18.91
CA GLN A 84 4.70 -26.09 -19.78
C GLN A 84 3.26 -26.60 -19.57
N ASP A 85 3.10 -27.87 -19.20
CA ASP A 85 1.85 -28.52 -18.79
C ASP A 85 1.32 -28.05 -17.42
N GLN A 86 2.16 -27.41 -16.62
CA GLN A 86 1.82 -26.78 -15.33
C GLN A 86 1.88 -25.25 -15.42
N GLN A 87 1.76 -24.70 -16.63
CA GLN A 87 1.62 -23.26 -16.86
C GLN A 87 0.17 -22.90 -17.13
N LYS A 88 -0.19 -21.66 -16.78
CA LYS A 88 -1.49 -21.09 -17.12
C LYS A 88 -1.63 -20.96 -18.63
N ASP A 89 -2.77 -21.35 -19.17
CA ASP A 89 -3.06 -21.19 -20.59
C ASP A 89 -3.08 -19.70 -20.98
N LYS A 90 -2.40 -19.38 -22.09
CA LYS A 90 -2.33 -18.05 -22.68
C LYS A 90 -3.69 -17.61 -23.24
N ARG A 91 -4.58 -18.53 -23.62
CA ARG A 91 -5.92 -18.21 -24.15
C ARG A 91 -6.91 -17.75 -23.08
N GLY A 92 -6.68 -18.06 -21.80
CA GLY A 92 -7.59 -17.69 -20.72
C GLY A 92 -8.02 -16.22 -20.70
N LYS A 93 -7.09 -15.28 -20.95
CA LYS A 93 -7.42 -13.85 -21.00
C LYS A 93 -8.42 -13.53 -22.13
N TYR A 94 -8.25 -14.15 -23.29
CA TYR A 94 -9.15 -13.97 -24.43
C TYR A 94 -10.53 -14.56 -24.10
N LEU A 95 -10.58 -15.77 -23.55
CA LEU A 95 -11.83 -16.46 -23.18
C LEU A 95 -12.65 -15.65 -22.16
N ILE A 96 -12.02 -15.18 -21.08
CA ILE A 96 -12.67 -14.33 -20.07
C ILE A 96 -13.22 -13.05 -20.71
N GLN A 97 -12.44 -12.39 -21.57
CA GLN A 97 -12.90 -11.17 -22.24
C GLN A 97 -14.07 -11.43 -23.19
N ARG A 98 -14.08 -12.58 -23.86
CA ARG A 98 -15.07 -12.92 -24.88
C ARG A 98 -16.39 -13.41 -24.28
N LEU A 99 -16.33 -14.28 -23.27
CA LEU A 99 -17.48 -14.96 -22.70
C LEU A 99 -18.02 -14.27 -21.44
N SER A 100 -17.14 -13.73 -20.59
CA SER A 100 -17.56 -13.20 -19.28
C SER A 100 -17.90 -11.70 -19.32
N LYS A 101 -17.42 -10.94 -20.31
CA LYS A 101 -17.71 -9.51 -20.46
C LYS A 101 -18.75 -9.25 -21.56
N PRO A 102 -19.80 -8.46 -21.31
CA PRO A 102 -20.73 -8.06 -22.35
C PRO A 102 -20.03 -7.29 -23.48
N ASN A 103 -20.31 -7.65 -24.72
CA ASN A 103 -19.91 -6.90 -25.91
C ASN A 103 -21.13 -6.14 -26.43
N ARG A 104 -21.08 -4.80 -26.42
CA ARG A 104 -22.22 -3.93 -26.78
C ARG A 104 -23.51 -4.32 -26.04
N GLY A 105 -23.39 -4.61 -24.74
CA GLY A 105 -24.51 -4.98 -23.87
C GLY A 105 -24.99 -6.43 -23.99
N LYS A 106 -24.43 -7.24 -24.90
CA LYS A 106 -24.80 -8.65 -25.06
C LYS A 106 -23.67 -9.57 -24.66
N ARG A 107 -23.98 -10.63 -23.92
CA ARG A 107 -23.04 -11.74 -23.67
C ARG A 107 -22.99 -12.61 -24.92
N ILE A 108 -21.79 -13.04 -25.27
CA ILE A 108 -21.58 -13.95 -26.39
C ILE A 108 -21.85 -15.37 -25.90
N GLN A 109 -22.68 -16.09 -26.65
CA GLN A 109 -22.93 -17.51 -26.44
C GLN A 109 -22.30 -18.25 -27.60
N ASP A 110 -21.26 -19.03 -27.29
CA ASP A 110 -20.47 -19.78 -28.25
C ASP A 110 -20.05 -21.08 -27.55
N ALA A 111 -20.60 -22.21 -28.00
CA ALA A 111 -20.43 -23.48 -27.32
C ALA A 111 -18.99 -23.99 -27.39
N ASP A 112 -18.31 -23.79 -28.52
CA ASP A 112 -16.93 -24.24 -28.71
C ASP A 112 -15.98 -23.44 -27.82
N LEU A 113 -16.17 -22.12 -27.75
CA LEU A 113 -15.40 -21.26 -26.83
C LEU A 113 -15.72 -21.58 -25.38
N LEU A 114 -16.95 -21.96 -25.06
CA LEU A 114 -17.35 -22.32 -23.71
C LEU A 114 -16.68 -23.63 -23.25
N GLU A 115 -16.58 -24.63 -24.12
CA GLU A 115 -15.84 -25.87 -23.83
C GLU A 115 -14.35 -25.57 -23.60
N GLU A 116 -13.74 -24.73 -24.45
CA GLU A 116 -12.35 -24.29 -24.25
C GLU A 116 -12.17 -23.52 -22.92
N PHE A 117 -13.20 -22.79 -22.48
CA PHE A 117 -13.20 -22.11 -21.19
C PHE A 117 -13.29 -23.07 -20.00
N TYR A 118 -13.98 -24.20 -20.14
CA TYR A 118 -14.00 -25.26 -19.13
C TYR A 118 -12.64 -25.93 -18.97
N GLU A 119 -11.97 -26.26 -20.07
CA GLU A 119 -10.60 -26.77 -20.05
C GLU A 119 -9.61 -25.77 -19.42
N TYR A 120 -9.75 -24.49 -19.73
CA TYR A 120 -8.99 -23.44 -19.07
C TYR A 120 -9.20 -23.43 -17.54
N CYS A 121 -10.45 -23.61 -17.07
CA CYS A 121 -10.72 -23.70 -15.64
C CYS A 121 -10.03 -24.92 -14.99
N ARG A 122 -10.08 -26.10 -15.63
CA ARG A 122 -9.37 -27.30 -15.15
C ARG A 122 -7.87 -27.07 -15.09
N GLN A 123 -7.30 -26.46 -16.13
CA GLN A 123 -5.88 -26.14 -16.19
C GLN A 123 -5.45 -25.18 -15.06
N ASP A 124 -6.27 -24.19 -14.70
CA ASP A 124 -5.97 -23.30 -13.57
C ASP A 124 -5.83 -24.08 -12.24
N VAL A 125 -6.62 -25.14 -12.02
CA VAL A 125 -6.49 -26.03 -10.85
C VAL A 125 -5.19 -26.84 -10.88
N VAL A 126 -4.80 -27.37 -12.05
CA VAL A 126 -3.50 -28.07 -12.21
C VAL A 126 -2.34 -27.14 -11.84
N VAL A 127 -2.37 -25.91 -12.36
CA VAL A 127 -1.34 -24.90 -12.10
C VAL A 127 -1.33 -24.52 -10.62
N GLU A 128 -2.49 -24.33 -10.00
CA GLU A 128 -2.59 -24.01 -8.58
C GLU A 128 -1.98 -25.11 -7.70
N ARG A 129 -2.32 -26.38 -7.95
CA ARG A 129 -1.75 -27.52 -7.20
C ARG A 129 -0.23 -27.62 -7.39
N ALA A 130 0.25 -27.43 -8.61
CA ALA A 130 1.68 -27.43 -8.91
C ALA A 130 2.43 -26.28 -8.20
N VAL A 131 1.81 -25.09 -8.13
CA VAL A 131 2.35 -23.97 -7.36
C VAL A 131 2.33 -24.28 -5.86
N LEU A 132 1.20 -24.74 -5.31
CA LEU A 132 1.03 -25.07 -3.89
C LEU A 132 2.12 -26.02 -3.38
N ALA A 133 2.49 -27.04 -4.17
CA ALA A 133 3.57 -27.99 -3.85
C ALA A 133 4.96 -27.34 -3.67
N ARG A 134 5.13 -26.07 -4.08
CA ARG A 134 6.36 -25.27 -3.93
C ARG A 134 6.26 -24.17 -2.87
N LEU A 135 5.10 -24.01 -2.25
CA LEU A 135 4.85 -23.01 -1.23
C LEU A 135 5.02 -23.60 0.17
N ARG A 136 4.94 -22.73 1.17
CA ARG A 136 4.97 -23.12 2.59
C ARG A 136 3.73 -22.62 3.30
N PRO A 137 3.20 -23.36 4.29
CA PRO A 137 2.09 -22.89 5.09
C PRO A 137 2.48 -21.66 5.89
N LEU A 138 1.48 -20.83 6.24
CA LEU A 138 1.67 -19.76 7.21
C LEU A 138 2.00 -20.35 8.58
N SER A 139 2.77 -19.62 9.38
CA SER A 139 2.86 -19.93 10.81
C SER A 139 1.49 -19.71 11.46
N THR A 140 1.25 -20.33 12.63
CA THR A 140 0.00 -20.12 13.39
C THR A 140 -0.28 -18.65 13.64
N GLN A 141 0.75 -17.85 13.94
CA GLN A 141 0.59 -16.42 14.16
C GLN A 141 0.21 -15.68 12.87
N GLU A 142 0.91 -15.93 11.76
CA GLU A 142 0.58 -15.29 10.48
C GLU A 142 -0.79 -15.73 9.94
N ARG A 143 -1.22 -16.95 10.26
CA ARG A 143 -2.56 -17.42 9.93
C ARG A 143 -3.64 -16.58 10.63
N LYS A 144 -3.49 -16.30 11.94
CA LYS A 144 -4.39 -15.41 12.68
C LYS A 144 -4.42 -14.00 12.08
N VAL A 145 -3.26 -13.48 11.69
CA VAL A 145 -3.16 -12.16 11.04
C VAL A 145 -3.90 -12.16 9.70
N TRP A 146 -3.77 -13.22 8.90
CA TRP A 146 -4.51 -13.37 7.65
C TRP A 146 -6.02 -13.52 7.86
N GLU A 147 -6.46 -14.27 8.88
CA GLU A 147 -7.87 -14.42 9.25
C GLU A 147 -8.48 -13.10 9.70
N LEU A 148 -7.74 -12.30 10.48
CA LEU A 148 -8.16 -10.95 10.85
C LEU A 148 -8.23 -10.03 9.62
N ASP A 149 -7.26 -10.09 8.71
CA ASP A 149 -7.35 -9.36 7.42
C ASP A 149 -8.62 -9.73 6.64
N GLN A 150 -9.01 -11.00 6.62
CA GLN A 150 -10.26 -11.42 5.97
C GLN A 150 -11.48 -10.88 6.72
N THR A 151 -11.47 -10.93 8.04
CA THR A 151 -12.54 -10.39 8.89
C THR A 151 -12.73 -8.89 8.66
N ILE A 152 -11.63 -8.13 8.63
CA ILE A 152 -11.65 -6.69 8.32
C ILE A 152 -12.21 -6.44 6.92
N ASN A 153 -11.80 -7.24 5.92
CA ASN A 153 -12.27 -7.10 4.55
C ASN A 153 -13.75 -7.44 4.37
N ILE A 154 -14.29 -8.40 5.12
CA ILE A 154 -15.72 -8.76 5.15
C ILE A 154 -16.52 -7.71 5.93
N ARG A 155 -15.96 -7.20 7.03
CA ARG A 155 -16.58 -6.13 7.82
C ARG A 155 -16.69 -4.86 6.99
N GLY A 156 -15.64 -4.51 6.23
CA GLY A 156 -15.59 -3.28 5.44
C GLY A 156 -15.56 -2.02 6.30
N VAL A 157 -15.66 -0.85 5.67
CA VAL A 157 -15.78 0.45 6.35
C VAL A 157 -17.12 1.09 5.97
N PHE A 158 -17.76 1.78 6.91
CA PHE A 158 -18.98 2.53 6.59
C PHE A 158 -18.66 3.81 5.79
N ILE A 159 -19.49 4.06 4.78
CA ILE A 159 -19.32 5.15 3.81
C ILE A 159 -20.57 6.01 3.79
N ASP A 160 -20.38 7.34 3.82
CA ASP A 160 -21.44 8.30 3.54
C ASP A 160 -21.76 8.34 2.04
N ASN A 161 -22.57 7.37 1.61
CA ASN A 161 -22.93 7.19 0.20
C ASN A 161 -23.69 8.40 -0.36
N GLN A 162 -24.49 9.09 0.45
CA GLN A 162 -25.24 10.26 0.02
C GLN A 162 -24.30 11.43 -0.30
N SER A 163 -23.33 11.71 0.57
CA SER A 163 -22.30 12.72 0.28
C SER A 163 -21.42 12.34 -0.90
N VAL A 164 -21.13 11.04 -1.11
CA VAL A 164 -20.41 10.57 -2.31
C VAL A 164 -21.19 10.85 -3.59
N GLU A 165 -22.49 10.57 -3.63
CA GLU A 165 -23.34 10.88 -4.78
C GLU A 165 -23.39 12.38 -5.07
N ASN A 166 -23.60 13.19 -4.04
CA ASN A 166 -23.65 14.64 -4.18
C ASN A 166 -22.31 15.22 -4.64
N ALA A 167 -21.19 14.69 -4.13
CA ALA A 167 -19.87 15.07 -4.58
C ALA A 167 -19.67 14.78 -6.08
N LEU A 168 -20.19 13.65 -6.58
CA LEU A 168 -20.12 13.34 -8.02
C LEU A 168 -20.93 14.34 -8.87
N LEU A 169 -22.11 14.75 -8.40
CA LEU A 169 -22.90 15.78 -9.09
C LEU A 169 -22.14 17.12 -9.16
N ILE A 170 -21.49 17.53 -8.06
CA ILE A 170 -20.67 18.74 -8.03
C ILE A 170 -19.47 18.60 -8.98
N ILE A 171 -18.79 17.45 -8.99
CA ILE A 171 -17.67 17.16 -9.91
C ILE A 171 -18.13 17.31 -11.36
N ASP A 172 -19.29 16.79 -11.72
CA ASP A 172 -19.83 16.87 -13.08
C ASP A 172 -20.14 18.32 -13.47
N GLN A 173 -20.78 19.10 -12.58
CA GLN A 173 -21.05 20.54 -12.80
C GLN A 173 -19.76 21.34 -13.03
N VAL A 174 -18.76 21.17 -12.17
CA VAL A 174 -17.46 21.86 -12.29
C VAL A 174 -16.75 21.43 -13.57
N THR A 175 -16.78 20.14 -13.90
CA THR A 175 -16.17 19.61 -15.11
C THR A 175 -16.81 20.20 -16.37
N GLU A 176 -18.13 20.31 -16.40
CA GLU A 176 -18.86 20.96 -17.49
C GLU A 176 -18.49 22.43 -17.62
N LYS A 177 -18.56 23.20 -16.52
CA LYS A 177 -18.20 24.63 -16.48
C LYS A 177 -16.78 24.88 -16.99
N LEU A 178 -15.79 24.13 -16.50
CA LEU A 178 -14.40 24.29 -16.89
C LEU A 178 -14.16 23.88 -18.35
N ASN A 179 -14.85 22.85 -18.86
CA ASN A 179 -14.75 22.49 -20.28
C ASN A 179 -15.38 23.55 -21.20
N GLN A 180 -16.48 24.17 -20.78
CA GLN A 180 -17.06 25.32 -21.47
C GLN A 180 -16.09 26.51 -21.49
N GLU A 181 -15.42 26.78 -20.35
CA GLU A 181 -14.39 27.82 -20.27
C GLU A 181 -13.21 27.54 -21.23
N VAL A 182 -12.73 26.29 -21.30
CA VAL A 182 -11.68 25.87 -22.26
C VAL A 182 -12.12 26.14 -23.70
N ALA A 183 -13.37 25.80 -24.04
CA ALA A 183 -13.89 26.05 -25.38
C ALA A 183 -13.98 27.55 -25.70
N GLN A 184 -14.33 28.39 -24.73
CA GLN A 184 -14.37 29.84 -24.89
C GLN A 184 -12.96 30.43 -25.05
N LEU A 185 -12.04 30.10 -24.14
CA LEU A 185 -10.65 30.60 -24.14
C LEU A 185 -9.89 30.24 -25.41
N THR A 186 -10.22 29.10 -26.02
CA THR A 186 -9.50 28.57 -27.18
C THR A 186 -10.26 28.75 -28.50
N ALA A 187 -11.36 29.51 -28.51
CA ALA A 187 -12.25 29.62 -29.66
C ALA A 187 -12.61 28.24 -30.26
N SER A 188 -12.89 27.27 -29.39
CA SER A 188 -13.24 25.88 -29.68
C SER A 188 -12.16 25.01 -30.35
N HIS A 189 -10.90 25.45 -30.40
CA HIS A 189 -9.78 24.59 -30.82
C HIS A 189 -9.59 23.40 -29.85
N LEU A 190 -9.87 23.64 -28.57
CA LEU A 190 -9.93 22.64 -27.51
C LEU A 190 -11.34 22.65 -26.90
N THR A 191 -11.86 21.46 -26.59
CA THR A 191 -13.13 21.30 -25.84
C THR A 191 -12.91 20.83 -24.42
N ASN A 192 -11.69 20.42 -24.08
CA ASN A 192 -11.24 20.00 -22.76
C ASN A 192 -9.71 19.96 -22.73
N VAL A 193 -9.15 19.77 -21.53
CA VAL A 193 -7.70 19.67 -21.30
C VAL A 193 -7.20 18.23 -21.09
N SER A 194 -8.04 17.23 -21.37
CA SER A 194 -7.65 15.81 -21.17
C SER A 194 -6.61 15.33 -22.19
N GLN A 195 -6.65 15.89 -23.41
CA GLN A 195 -5.77 15.52 -24.51
C GLN A 195 -4.44 16.27 -24.44
N ARG A 196 -3.54 15.81 -23.55
CA ARG A 196 -2.21 16.39 -23.28
C ARG A 196 -1.53 16.98 -24.52
N GLN A 197 -1.36 16.17 -25.57
CA GLN A 197 -0.60 16.59 -26.75
C GLN A 197 -1.28 17.77 -27.47
N ARG A 198 -2.61 17.80 -27.54
CA ARG A 198 -3.33 18.92 -28.17
C ARG A 198 -3.21 20.18 -27.35
N VAL A 199 -3.24 20.09 -26.01
CA VAL A 199 -3.03 21.25 -25.14
C VAL A 199 -1.61 21.78 -25.33
N MET A 200 -0.61 20.91 -25.33
CA MET A 200 0.79 21.29 -25.55
C MET A 200 0.99 21.98 -26.92
N ASN A 201 0.42 21.40 -27.98
CA ASN A 201 0.51 21.98 -29.32
C ASN A 201 -0.19 23.34 -29.38
N TYR A 202 -1.38 23.49 -28.79
CA TYR A 202 -2.08 24.77 -28.78
C TYR A 202 -1.27 25.87 -28.06
N ILE A 203 -0.70 25.55 -26.90
CA ILE A 203 0.14 26.51 -26.15
C ILE A 203 1.41 26.89 -26.93
N SER A 204 2.02 25.93 -27.64
CA SER A 204 3.22 26.18 -28.45
C SER A 204 2.90 26.96 -29.73
N ASP A 205 1.97 26.44 -30.52
CA ASP A 205 1.75 26.86 -31.91
C ASP A 205 0.90 28.15 -31.97
N GLU A 206 -0.10 28.28 -31.10
CA GLU A 206 -1.04 29.42 -31.10
C GLU A 206 -0.68 30.49 -30.06
N LEU A 207 -0.12 30.10 -28.91
CA LEU A 207 0.23 31.04 -27.83
C LEU A 207 1.72 31.36 -27.73
N GLY A 208 2.57 30.69 -28.51
CA GLY A 208 4.01 30.99 -28.60
C GLY A 208 4.84 30.59 -27.37
N TYR A 209 4.33 29.70 -26.51
CA TYR A 209 5.04 29.25 -25.31
C TYR A 209 5.42 27.77 -25.40
N SER A 210 6.72 27.45 -25.32
CA SER A 210 7.18 26.08 -25.49
C SER A 210 7.06 25.28 -24.19
N LEU A 211 6.06 24.40 -24.15
CA LEU A 211 5.84 23.50 -23.02
C LEU A 211 6.50 22.14 -23.29
N ILE A 212 7.53 21.76 -22.50
CA ILE A 212 8.36 20.57 -22.79
C ILE A 212 7.82 19.31 -22.09
N LYS A 213 7.23 19.47 -20.90
CA LYS A 213 6.62 18.38 -20.13
C LYS A 213 5.19 18.76 -19.70
N PHE A 214 4.46 17.81 -19.16
CA PHE A 214 3.05 17.99 -18.77
C PHE A 214 2.73 17.24 -17.46
N ASP A 215 3.76 16.92 -16.69
CA ASP A 215 3.59 16.37 -15.34
C ASP A 215 3.38 17.52 -14.34
N LYS A 216 2.76 17.19 -13.20
CA LYS A 216 2.29 18.19 -12.22
C LYS A 216 3.42 19.10 -11.73
N ALA A 217 4.57 18.52 -11.35
CA ALA A 217 5.69 19.27 -10.79
C ALA A 217 6.25 20.29 -11.80
N TYR A 218 6.42 19.87 -13.06
CA TYR A 218 6.83 20.80 -14.10
C TYR A 218 5.82 21.92 -14.36
N LEU A 219 4.51 21.60 -14.35
CA LEU A 219 3.47 22.60 -14.54
C LEU A 219 3.42 23.62 -13.39
N GLU A 220 3.72 23.22 -12.15
CA GLU A 220 3.84 24.13 -11.01
C GLU A 220 4.98 25.13 -11.22
N THR A 221 6.16 24.67 -11.65
CA THR A 221 7.28 25.57 -12.01
C THR A 221 6.93 26.51 -13.17
N VAL A 222 6.22 26.02 -14.18
CA VAL A 222 5.78 26.86 -15.32
C VAL A 222 4.82 27.95 -14.88
N LEU A 223 3.97 27.71 -13.87
CA LEU A 223 3.07 28.75 -13.34
C LEU A 223 3.82 29.87 -12.62
N GLU A 224 5.07 29.67 -12.20
CA GLU A 224 5.90 30.73 -11.63
C GLU A 224 6.54 31.63 -12.70
N ASP A 225 6.51 31.20 -13.98
CA ASP A 225 7.06 31.97 -15.09
C ASP A 225 6.17 33.17 -15.44
N GLU A 226 6.70 34.37 -15.21
CA GLU A 226 6.02 35.64 -15.52
C GLU A 226 5.78 35.83 -17.03
N THR A 227 6.52 35.12 -17.89
CA THR A 227 6.37 35.19 -19.35
C THR A 227 5.25 34.30 -19.90
N LEU A 228 4.64 33.47 -19.04
CA LEU A 228 3.56 32.55 -19.44
C LEU A 228 2.31 33.31 -19.90
N PRO A 229 1.81 33.10 -21.14
CA PRO A 229 0.61 33.76 -21.64
C PRO A 229 -0.61 33.53 -20.72
N PRO A 230 -1.47 34.54 -20.49
CA PRO A 230 -2.63 34.39 -19.59
C PRO A 230 -3.57 33.23 -19.94
N ILE A 231 -3.82 33.00 -21.23
CA ILE A 231 -4.62 31.85 -21.69
C ILE A 231 -3.92 30.53 -21.36
N ALA A 232 -2.60 30.44 -21.58
CA ALA A 232 -1.83 29.24 -21.27
C ALA A 232 -1.84 28.93 -19.76
N ARG A 233 -1.64 29.97 -18.93
CA ARG A 233 -1.77 29.91 -17.47
C ARG A 233 -3.10 29.33 -17.06
N ARG A 234 -4.19 29.89 -17.58
CA ARG A 234 -5.54 29.41 -17.24
C ARG A 234 -5.80 27.98 -17.70
N LEU A 235 -5.35 27.59 -18.89
CA LEU A 235 -5.44 26.19 -19.36
C LEU A 235 -4.68 25.21 -18.45
N ILE A 236 -3.51 25.62 -17.94
CA ILE A 236 -2.72 24.81 -17.00
C ILE A 236 -3.43 24.70 -15.65
N GLU A 237 -3.99 25.78 -15.11
CA GLU A 237 -4.80 25.78 -13.87
C GLU A 237 -6.01 24.85 -14.00
N ILE A 238 -6.79 24.97 -15.08
CA ILE A 238 -7.94 24.09 -15.36
C ILE A 238 -7.48 22.63 -15.42
N ARG A 239 -6.32 22.37 -16.04
CA ARG A 239 -5.74 21.03 -16.09
C ARG A 239 -5.34 20.50 -14.71
N GLN A 240 -4.84 21.35 -13.82
CA GLN A 240 -4.53 20.95 -12.45
C GLN A 240 -5.81 20.63 -11.66
N GLN A 241 -6.88 21.41 -11.83
CA GLN A 241 -8.17 21.16 -11.19
C GLN A 241 -8.83 19.85 -11.66
N LEU A 242 -9.01 19.69 -12.97
CA LEU A 242 -9.60 18.47 -13.56
C LEU A 242 -8.67 17.25 -13.47
N GLY A 243 -7.39 17.49 -13.22
CA GLY A 243 -6.34 16.49 -13.13
C GLY A 243 -6.23 15.77 -11.79
N LYS A 244 -6.96 16.22 -10.76
CA LYS A 244 -6.85 15.65 -9.42
C LYS A 244 -7.31 14.20 -9.43
N THR A 245 -6.42 13.29 -9.05
CA THR A 245 -6.73 11.85 -9.00
C THR A 245 -7.74 11.51 -7.90
N SER A 246 -7.93 12.40 -6.93
CA SER A 246 -8.88 12.25 -5.82
C SER A 246 -10.34 12.28 -6.27
N THR A 247 -10.70 13.02 -7.32
CA THR A 247 -12.08 13.08 -7.82
C THR A 247 -12.54 11.72 -8.37
N ALA A 248 -11.65 11.03 -9.10
CA ALA A 248 -11.90 9.66 -9.58
C ALA A 248 -12.14 8.64 -8.45
N LYS A 249 -11.71 8.95 -7.21
CA LYS A 249 -11.94 8.07 -6.06
C LYS A 249 -13.37 8.10 -5.55
N TYR A 250 -14.12 9.20 -5.72
CA TYR A 250 -15.56 9.21 -5.45
C TYR A 250 -16.29 8.19 -6.33
N ALA A 251 -15.97 8.17 -7.63
CA ALA A 251 -16.54 7.19 -8.55
C ALA A 251 -16.08 5.75 -8.22
N ALA A 252 -14.87 5.58 -7.72
CA ALA A 252 -14.37 4.27 -7.26
C ALA A 252 -15.10 3.80 -5.99
N LEU A 253 -15.35 4.69 -5.02
CA LEU A 253 -16.17 4.42 -3.83
C LEU A 253 -17.58 4.03 -4.24
N LYS A 254 -18.24 4.85 -5.07
CA LYS A 254 -19.62 4.59 -5.51
C LYS A 254 -19.81 3.22 -6.18
N LYS A 255 -18.77 2.71 -6.85
CA LYS A 255 -18.81 1.40 -7.52
C LYS A 255 -18.73 0.21 -6.57
N ILE A 256 -18.24 0.40 -5.34
CA ILE A 256 -17.97 -0.71 -4.41
C ILE A 256 -18.82 -0.67 -3.14
N VAL A 257 -19.47 0.47 -2.85
CA VAL A 257 -20.37 0.58 -1.70
C VAL A 257 -21.58 -0.32 -1.93
N THR A 258 -21.84 -1.19 -0.96
CA THR A 258 -22.98 -2.12 -0.97
C THR A 258 -24.20 -1.52 -0.27
N GLU A 259 -25.32 -2.26 -0.26
CA GLU A 259 -26.61 -1.81 0.29
C GLU A 259 -26.57 -1.48 1.79
N ASP A 260 -25.63 -2.08 2.52
CA ASP A 260 -25.32 -1.78 3.93
C ASP A 260 -24.53 -0.46 4.13
N ASN A 261 -24.32 0.31 3.05
CA ASN A 261 -23.45 1.48 3.00
C ASN A 261 -22.00 1.21 3.43
N ARG A 262 -21.49 -0.01 3.21
CA ARG A 262 -20.10 -0.35 3.50
C ARG A 262 -19.30 -0.61 2.23
N ALA A 263 -18.00 -0.33 2.31
CA ALA A 263 -17.03 -0.68 1.29
C ALA A 263 -16.14 -1.83 1.78
N HIS A 264 -16.18 -2.94 1.06
CA HIS A 264 -15.56 -4.22 1.43
C HIS A 264 -14.28 -4.53 0.64
N GLY A 265 -13.47 -5.47 1.11
CA GLY A 265 -12.30 -5.99 0.36
C GLY A 265 -11.16 -4.97 0.14
N LEU A 266 -11.03 -3.99 1.04
CA LEU A 266 -10.17 -2.82 0.87
C LEU A 266 -8.68 -3.07 1.13
N LEU A 267 -8.32 -4.14 1.82
CA LEU A 267 -6.96 -4.47 2.21
C LEU A 267 -6.47 -5.71 1.47
N MET A 268 -5.16 -5.76 1.26
CA MET A 268 -4.46 -6.92 0.73
C MET A 268 -3.36 -7.32 1.70
N TYR A 269 -3.57 -8.44 2.40
CA TYR A 269 -2.55 -9.10 3.19
C TYR A 269 -1.26 -9.30 2.38
N HIS A 270 -0.11 -8.91 2.95
CA HIS A 270 1.21 -9.09 2.35
C HIS A 270 1.34 -8.46 0.94
N GLY A 271 0.76 -7.28 0.76
CA GLY A 271 0.82 -6.50 -0.48
C GLY A 271 2.22 -6.00 -0.82
N ALA A 272 3.07 -5.78 0.19
CA ALA A 272 4.50 -5.50 0.04
C ALA A 272 5.37 -6.72 0.42
N THR A 273 6.58 -6.79 -0.11
CA THR A 273 7.55 -7.87 0.21
C THR A 273 8.01 -7.88 1.67
N THR A 274 7.86 -6.76 2.39
CA THR A 274 8.12 -6.64 3.83
C THR A 274 6.98 -7.22 4.69
N GLY A 275 5.84 -7.55 4.07
CA GLY A 275 4.64 -8.06 4.73
C GLY A 275 3.58 -7.00 5.02
N ARG A 276 3.85 -5.71 4.75
CA ARG A 276 2.87 -4.63 4.93
C ARG A 276 1.64 -4.86 4.03
N TRP A 277 0.49 -4.48 4.55
CA TRP A 277 -0.76 -4.43 3.80
C TRP A 277 -0.70 -3.37 2.70
N SER A 278 -1.36 -3.63 1.58
CA SER A 278 -1.64 -2.61 0.56
C SER A 278 -3.14 -2.39 0.39
N GLY A 279 -3.52 -1.22 -0.10
CA GLY A 279 -4.93 -0.89 -0.40
C GLY A 279 -5.39 -1.45 -1.76
N LYS A 280 -6.67 -1.84 -1.83
CA LYS A 280 -7.42 -2.20 -3.05
C LYS A 280 -8.51 -1.16 -3.33
N HIS A 281 -9.18 -1.31 -4.48
CA HIS A 281 -10.29 -0.47 -4.93
C HIS A 281 -9.97 1.02 -4.96
N PHE A 282 -10.55 1.84 -4.07
CA PHE A 282 -10.25 3.28 -3.99
C PHE A 282 -8.90 3.61 -3.33
N GLN A 283 -8.20 2.59 -2.82
CA GLN A 283 -6.88 2.65 -2.19
C GLN A 283 -6.85 3.66 -1.03
N PRO A 284 -7.36 3.27 0.15
CA PRO A 284 -7.42 4.13 1.34
C PRO A 284 -6.06 4.76 1.70
N GLN A 285 -4.98 3.99 1.53
CA GLN A 285 -3.60 4.42 1.79
C GLN A 285 -3.11 5.57 0.91
N ASN A 286 -3.79 5.83 -0.21
CA ASN A 286 -3.42 6.88 -1.16
C ASN A 286 -4.40 8.07 -1.12
N LEU A 287 -5.27 8.17 -0.11
CA LEU A 287 -6.16 9.33 0.04
C LEU A 287 -5.33 10.60 0.33
N PRO A 288 -5.63 11.73 -0.33
CA PRO A 288 -4.88 12.98 -0.14
C PRO A 288 -5.07 13.50 1.28
N ARG A 289 -4.06 14.22 1.78
CA ARG A 289 -4.21 15.00 3.00
C ARG A 289 -5.06 16.23 2.73
N PRO A 290 -5.99 16.60 3.62
CA PRO A 290 -6.74 17.84 3.48
C PRO A 290 -5.80 19.06 3.44
N SER A 291 -6.11 20.03 2.58
CA SER A 291 -5.42 21.33 2.56
C SER A 291 -5.97 22.31 3.60
N PHE A 292 -7.15 22.03 4.17
CA PHE A 292 -7.77 22.79 5.26
C PHE A 292 -8.31 21.87 6.36
N LYS A 293 -8.50 22.43 7.57
CA LYS A 293 -8.81 21.64 8.77
C LYS A 293 -10.27 21.21 8.91
N ASP A 294 -11.21 22.06 8.50
CA ASP A 294 -12.64 21.88 8.74
C ASP A 294 -13.36 21.24 7.53
N THR A 295 -13.03 19.97 7.27
CA THR A 295 -13.62 19.20 6.17
C THR A 295 -15.09 18.87 6.43
N ASP A 296 -15.52 18.76 7.67
CA ASP A 296 -16.90 18.38 8.02
C ASP A 296 -17.90 19.46 7.61
N ASN A 297 -17.56 20.74 7.79
CA ASN A 297 -18.40 21.82 7.28
C ASN A 297 -18.45 21.85 5.75
N CYS A 298 -17.34 21.56 5.07
CA CYS A 298 -17.33 21.41 3.61
C CYS A 298 -18.29 20.29 3.17
N ILE A 299 -18.21 19.12 3.80
CA ILE A 299 -19.06 17.96 3.48
C ILE A 299 -20.54 18.27 3.71
N ARG A 300 -20.89 19.06 4.73
CA ARG A 300 -22.28 19.49 4.97
C ARG A 300 -22.87 20.28 3.81
N LEU A 301 -22.04 21.00 3.04
CA LEU A 301 -22.49 21.75 1.87
C LEU A 301 -22.83 20.82 0.70
N PHE A 302 -22.28 19.61 0.65
CA PHE A 302 -22.53 18.67 -0.46
C PHE A 302 -24.02 18.34 -0.59
N LYS A 303 -24.80 18.39 0.50
CA LYS A 303 -26.26 18.18 0.43
C LYS A 303 -27.00 19.11 -0.54
N HIS A 304 -26.42 20.26 -0.88
CA HIS A 304 -26.98 21.21 -1.83
C HIS A 304 -26.66 20.85 -3.28
N ALA A 305 -25.67 19.97 -3.52
CA ALA A 305 -25.19 19.58 -4.84
C ALA A 305 -24.97 20.80 -5.77
N ASP A 306 -24.35 21.84 -5.23
CA ASP A 306 -24.18 23.15 -5.86
C ASP A 306 -22.69 23.52 -5.92
N SER A 307 -22.13 23.49 -7.13
CA SER A 307 -20.73 23.86 -7.35
C SER A 307 -20.44 25.34 -7.14
N GLU A 308 -21.40 26.24 -7.39
CA GLU A 308 -21.20 27.69 -7.24
C GLU A 308 -21.14 28.08 -5.76
N LEU A 309 -21.96 27.45 -4.93
CA LEU A 309 -21.88 27.61 -3.47
C LEU A 309 -20.51 27.17 -2.93
N LEU A 310 -19.98 26.05 -3.45
CA LEU A 310 -18.68 25.54 -3.00
C LEU A 310 -17.54 26.44 -3.47
N GLU A 311 -17.63 26.99 -4.68
CA GLU A 311 -16.69 27.97 -5.24
C GLU A 311 -16.69 29.27 -4.44
N LEU A 312 -17.86 29.75 -4.04
CA LEU A 312 -17.98 30.96 -3.21
C LEU A 312 -17.28 30.84 -1.85
N ILE A 313 -17.20 29.63 -1.28
CA ILE A 313 -16.65 29.41 0.06
C ILE A 313 -15.18 28.98 0.03
N TYR A 314 -14.77 28.18 -0.97
CA TYR A 314 -13.44 27.55 -1.02
C TYR A 314 -12.59 27.92 -2.24
N ASP A 315 -13.08 28.80 -3.12
CA ASP A 315 -12.48 29.25 -4.38
C ASP A 315 -12.27 28.14 -5.45
N ASP A 316 -11.76 26.97 -5.05
CA ASP A 316 -11.58 25.78 -5.89
C ASP A 316 -12.47 24.62 -5.38
N PRO A 317 -13.64 24.39 -5.99
CA PRO A 317 -14.51 23.26 -5.68
C PRO A 317 -13.82 21.90 -5.76
N MET A 318 -12.90 21.69 -6.72
CA MET A 318 -12.20 20.41 -6.87
C MET A 318 -11.21 20.17 -5.74
N GLU A 319 -10.57 21.22 -5.22
CA GLU A 319 -9.71 21.13 -4.03
C GLU A 319 -10.54 20.89 -2.76
N ALA A 320 -11.70 21.54 -2.63
CA ALA A 320 -12.64 21.30 -1.55
C ALA A 320 -13.13 19.84 -1.49
N LEU A 321 -13.51 19.29 -2.64
CA LEU A 321 -13.87 17.87 -2.82
C LEU A 321 -12.69 16.94 -2.52
N SER A 322 -11.48 17.29 -2.97
CA SER A 322 -10.27 16.51 -2.73
C SER A 322 -9.95 16.41 -1.24
N SER A 323 -10.01 17.54 -0.53
CA SER A 323 -9.74 17.61 0.92
C SER A 323 -10.79 16.89 1.75
N SER A 324 -12.05 16.87 1.29
CA SER A 324 -13.17 16.24 1.99
C SER A 324 -13.25 14.72 1.82
N LEU A 325 -12.48 14.15 0.90
CA LEU A 325 -12.64 12.76 0.47
C LEU A 325 -12.45 11.73 1.60
N ARG A 326 -11.55 11.99 2.56
CA ARG A 326 -11.34 11.09 3.70
C ARG A 326 -12.57 10.99 4.60
N GLY A 327 -13.31 12.10 4.75
CA GLY A 327 -14.52 12.16 5.56
C GLY A 327 -15.72 11.43 4.95
N MET A 328 -15.57 10.86 3.75
CA MET A 328 -16.54 9.89 3.22
C MET A 328 -16.51 8.57 3.99
N ILE A 329 -15.39 8.24 4.64
CA ILE A 329 -15.32 7.16 5.63
C ILE A 329 -15.82 7.74 6.96
N CYS A 330 -16.90 7.18 7.48
CA CYS A 330 -17.50 7.65 8.73
C CYS A 330 -17.98 6.50 9.60
N ALA A 331 -18.30 6.78 10.86
CA ALA A 331 -18.95 5.80 11.72
C ALA A 331 -20.44 5.68 11.36
N PRO A 332 -21.05 4.48 11.50
CA PRO A 332 -22.49 4.33 11.45
C PRO A 332 -23.16 4.97 12.67
N GLU A 333 -24.49 5.11 12.64
CA GLU A 333 -25.27 5.67 13.75
C GLU A 333 -25.05 4.87 15.06
N GLY A 334 -24.90 5.58 16.19
CA GLY A 334 -24.63 5.00 17.51
C GLY A 334 -23.19 4.52 17.74
N LYS A 335 -22.30 4.78 16.77
CA LYS A 335 -20.88 4.48 16.86
C LYS A 335 -20.01 5.72 16.58
N ARG A 336 -18.73 5.57 16.93
CA ARG A 336 -17.63 6.48 16.62
C ARG A 336 -16.44 5.72 16.05
N LEU A 337 -15.57 6.42 15.33
CA LEU A 337 -14.27 5.91 14.92
C LEU A 337 -13.24 6.23 15.99
N ILE A 338 -12.50 5.22 16.42
CA ILE A 338 -11.27 5.38 17.20
C ILE A 338 -10.10 5.13 16.26
N VAL A 339 -9.22 6.12 16.15
CA VAL A 339 -8.10 6.13 15.21
C VAL A 339 -6.82 6.29 16.00
N VAL A 340 -5.88 5.34 15.89
CA VAL A 340 -4.61 5.37 16.61
C VAL A 340 -3.46 5.00 15.68
N ASP A 341 -2.40 5.79 15.72
CA ASP A 341 -1.23 5.66 14.85
C ASP A 341 0.06 5.62 15.65
N TYR A 342 1.00 4.76 15.26
CA TYR A 342 2.31 4.77 15.91
C TYR A 342 3.12 6.01 15.54
N SER A 343 3.68 6.68 16.56
CA SER A 343 4.52 7.85 16.35
C SER A 343 5.90 7.44 15.81
N GLN A 344 6.12 7.55 14.49
CA GLN A 344 7.42 7.34 13.84
C GLN A 344 8.05 5.97 14.12
N ILE A 345 7.26 4.89 14.04
CA ILE A 345 7.66 3.55 14.46
C ILE A 345 8.98 3.07 13.85
N GLU A 346 9.19 3.29 12.55
CA GLU A 346 10.40 2.82 11.86
C GLU A 346 11.66 3.55 12.34
N ALA A 347 11.54 4.83 12.68
CA ALA A 347 12.63 5.62 13.25
C ALA A 347 12.98 5.22 14.69
N ARG A 348 12.10 4.46 15.37
CA ARG A 348 12.35 3.84 16.69
C ARG A 348 12.90 2.42 16.54
N VAL A 349 12.40 1.66 15.56
CA VAL A 349 12.82 0.28 15.29
C VAL A 349 14.27 0.22 14.82
N LEU A 350 14.70 1.12 13.92
CA LEU A 350 16.08 1.12 13.40
C LEU A 350 17.16 1.22 14.52
N PRO A 351 17.14 2.23 15.42
CA PRO A 351 18.13 2.31 16.50
C PRO A 351 18.01 1.14 17.47
N TRP A 352 16.83 0.56 17.69
CA TRP A 352 16.66 -0.65 18.51
C TRP A 352 17.32 -1.88 17.89
N LEU A 353 17.06 -2.12 16.60
CA LEU A 353 17.70 -3.20 15.84
C LEU A 353 19.22 -3.07 15.85
N ALA A 354 19.75 -1.84 15.73
CA ALA A 354 21.17 -1.56 15.76
C ALA A 354 21.79 -1.50 17.17
N GLY A 355 20.97 -1.31 18.21
CA GLY A 355 21.36 -1.09 19.61
C GLY A 355 22.02 0.24 19.90
N GLN A 356 21.56 1.30 19.22
CA GLN A 356 21.97 2.69 19.41
C GLN A 356 21.31 3.27 20.69
N GLU A 357 21.77 2.81 21.86
CA GLU A 357 21.16 3.09 23.17
C GLU A 357 21.12 4.57 23.57
N ASP A 358 22.06 5.38 23.09
CA ASP A 358 22.07 6.84 23.28
C ASP A 358 20.84 7.51 22.64
N ALA A 359 20.46 7.09 21.43
CA ALA A 359 19.24 7.55 20.78
C ALA A 359 18.00 7.00 21.51
N LEU A 360 17.99 5.70 21.85
CA LEU A 360 16.86 5.06 22.54
C LEU A 360 16.61 5.65 23.92
N THR A 361 17.66 6.02 24.65
CA THR A 361 17.55 6.64 25.98
C THR A 361 16.86 8.00 25.89
N LYS A 362 17.23 8.84 24.92
CA LYS A 362 16.57 10.12 24.68
C LYS A 362 15.10 9.95 24.26
N ILE A 363 14.81 8.95 23.42
CA ILE A 363 13.43 8.63 23.05
C ILE A 363 12.61 8.22 24.29
N ARG A 364 13.17 7.39 25.18
CA ARG A 364 12.53 7.00 26.45
C ARG A 364 12.29 8.20 27.39
N GLN A 365 13.07 9.27 27.25
CA GLN A 365 12.90 10.53 27.98
C GLN A 365 11.86 11.47 27.34
N GLY A 366 11.17 11.03 26.28
CA GLY A 366 10.14 11.82 25.59
C GLY A 366 10.67 12.72 24.48
N VAL A 367 11.97 12.62 24.13
CA VAL A 367 12.54 13.43 23.04
C VAL A 367 12.25 12.78 21.69
N GLU A 368 11.62 13.54 20.79
CA GLU A 368 11.32 13.10 19.43
C GLU A 368 12.60 12.82 18.62
N ILE A 369 12.65 11.68 17.91
CA ILE A 369 13.82 11.23 17.14
C ILE A 369 14.29 12.21 16.05
N TYR A 370 13.36 12.92 15.41
CA TYR A 370 13.71 13.93 14.40
C TYR A 370 14.36 15.16 15.03
N LYS A 371 13.90 15.57 16.22
CA LYS A 371 14.55 16.63 17.00
C LYS A 371 15.91 16.19 17.55
N ILE A 372 16.08 14.91 17.91
CA ILE A 372 17.40 14.36 18.27
C ILE A 372 18.37 14.51 17.10
N THR A 373 17.94 14.12 15.89
CA THR A 373 18.77 14.19 14.68
C THR A 373 19.07 15.64 14.32
N ALA A 374 18.06 16.52 14.34
CA ALA A 374 18.24 17.95 14.10
C ALA A 374 19.20 18.60 15.11
N SER A 375 19.05 18.28 16.39
CA SER A 375 19.95 18.75 17.45
C SER A 375 21.41 18.37 17.19
N GLN A 376 21.66 17.16 16.69
CA GLN A 376 23.01 16.72 16.30
C GLN A 376 23.55 17.47 15.09
N ILE A 377 22.70 17.78 14.11
CA ILE A 377 23.09 18.50 12.89
C ILE A 377 23.39 19.98 13.18
N TYR A 378 22.52 20.65 13.92
CA TYR A 378 22.59 22.10 14.13
C TYR A 378 23.32 22.50 15.43
N GLY A 379 23.72 21.54 16.27
CA GLY A 379 24.40 21.81 17.54
C GLY A 379 23.53 22.54 18.58
N VAL A 380 22.19 22.52 18.42
CA VAL A 380 21.24 23.16 19.35
C VAL A 380 20.57 22.12 20.25
N PRO A 381 20.18 22.44 21.49
CA PRO A 381 19.39 21.54 22.34
C PRO A 381 18.07 21.11 21.65
N PRO A 382 17.58 19.87 21.82
CA PRO A 382 16.35 19.38 21.19
C PRO A 382 15.11 20.27 21.43
N GLU A 383 15.06 20.96 22.57
CA GLU A 383 13.97 21.85 22.97
C GLU A 383 13.96 23.16 22.18
N LYS A 384 15.11 23.53 21.59
CA LYS A 384 15.29 24.73 20.77
C LYS A 384 15.23 24.46 19.26
N VAL A 385 15.03 23.21 18.87
CA VAL A 385 14.86 22.82 17.47
C VAL A 385 13.55 23.40 16.94
N ASN A 386 13.64 24.25 15.92
CA ASN A 386 12.46 24.80 15.23
C ASN A 386 11.88 23.79 14.21
N GLU A 387 10.73 24.10 13.60
CA GLU A 387 10.08 23.16 12.66
C GLU A 387 10.90 22.87 11.39
N GLU A 388 11.62 23.86 10.86
CA GLU A 388 12.49 23.68 9.69
C GLU A 388 13.66 22.75 10.00
N GLN A 389 14.33 22.97 11.14
CA GLN A 389 15.41 22.11 11.62
C GLN A 389 14.90 20.69 11.91
N ARG A 390 13.74 20.57 12.58
CA ARG A 390 13.09 19.27 12.83
C ARG A 390 12.80 18.55 11.51
N PHE A 391 12.32 19.28 10.52
CA PHE A 391 12.03 18.76 9.20
C PHE A 391 13.30 18.22 8.53
N ILE A 392 14.42 18.95 8.57
CA ILE A 392 15.73 18.47 8.08
C ILE A 392 16.19 17.23 8.86
N GLY A 393 16.01 17.22 10.19
CA GLY A 393 16.26 16.06 11.03
C GLY A 393 15.47 14.82 10.57
N LYS A 394 14.19 14.99 10.21
CA LYS A 394 13.35 13.92 9.64
C LYS A 394 13.91 13.40 8.32
N VAL A 395 14.21 14.29 7.37
CA VAL A 395 14.75 13.90 6.06
C VAL A 395 16.09 13.17 6.23
N ALA A 396 16.95 13.65 7.12
CA ALA A 396 18.22 13.01 7.45
C ALA A 396 18.02 11.61 8.07
N THR A 397 17.10 11.46 9.04
CA THR A 397 16.80 10.14 9.62
C THR A 397 16.34 9.14 8.55
N LEU A 398 15.44 9.56 7.64
CA LEU A 398 14.84 8.68 6.62
C LEU A 398 15.80 8.36 5.48
N ALA A 399 16.58 9.32 5.00
CA ALA A 399 17.53 9.10 3.91
C ALA A 399 18.82 8.42 4.40
N LEU A 400 19.43 8.96 5.46
CA LEU A 400 20.73 8.51 5.93
C LEU A 400 20.62 7.23 6.76
N GLY A 401 19.49 7.00 7.45
CA GLY A 401 19.20 5.80 8.25
C GLY A 401 19.29 4.48 7.50
N TYR A 402 19.19 4.50 6.17
CA TYR A 402 19.27 3.32 5.31
C TYR A 402 20.40 3.42 4.28
N GLN A 403 21.54 3.97 4.71
CA GLN A 403 22.78 4.09 3.91
C GLN A 403 22.67 5.04 2.71
N GLY A 404 21.74 5.99 2.73
CA GLY A 404 21.70 7.08 1.75
C GLY A 404 23.01 7.88 1.71
N GLY A 405 23.37 8.37 0.52
CA GLY A 405 24.43 9.37 0.32
C GLY A 405 23.84 10.79 0.24
N ALA A 406 24.69 11.81 0.07
CA ALA A 406 24.25 13.21 0.00
C ALA A 406 23.21 13.45 -1.09
N LYS A 407 23.39 12.90 -2.30
CA LYS A 407 22.39 13.02 -3.37
C LYS A 407 21.02 12.44 -3.01
N ALA A 408 20.97 11.36 -2.24
CA ALA A 408 19.70 10.78 -1.80
C ALA A 408 19.05 11.65 -0.72
N PHE A 409 19.85 12.26 0.14
CA PHE A 409 19.40 13.23 1.14
C PHE A 409 18.87 14.52 0.48
N GLN A 410 19.62 15.10 -0.46
CA GLN A 410 19.21 16.26 -1.26
C GLN A 410 17.93 15.98 -2.04
N GLY A 411 17.88 14.89 -2.81
CA GLY A 411 16.68 14.55 -3.59
C GLY A 411 15.45 14.31 -2.70
N MET A 412 15.63 13.84 -1.46
CA MET A 412 14.52 13.76 -0.52
C MET A 412 14.14 15.14 0.02
N ALA A 413 15.10 16.03 0.31
CA ALA A 413 14.82 17.40 0.75
C ALA A 413 14.11 18.24 -0.34
N GLU A 414 14.52 18.09 -1.61
CA GLU A 414 13.91 18.75 -2.78
C GLU A 414 12.43 18.40 -2.95
N VAL A 415 12.04 17.15 -2.69
CA VAL A 415 10.62 16.71 -2.72
C VAL A 415 9.75 17.52 -1.76
N TYR A 416 10.36 18.12 -0.73
CA TYR A 416 9.68 18.97 0.23
C TYR A 416 10.02 20.47 0.05
N GLY A 417 10.61 20.84 -1.09
CA GLY A 417 10.91 22.23 -1.43
C GLY A 417 12.12 22.82 -0.69
N VAL A 418 13.00 21.99 -0.12
CA VAL A 418 14.22 22.47 0.53
C VAL A 418 15.44 22.10 -0.30
N GLU A 419 16.14 23.13 -0.79
CA GLU A 419 17.43 22.96 -1.45
C GLU A 419 18.55 22.95 -0.40
N ILE A 420 19.42 21.94 -0.48
CA ILE A 420 20.57 21.80 0.41
C ILE A 420 21.83 21.78 -0.44
N ASP A 421 22.75 22.69 -0.15
CA ASP A 421 24.06 22.73 -0.79
C ASP A 421 24.78 21.38 -0.69
N THR A 422 25.58 21.04 -1.72
CA THR A 422 26.21 19.72 -1.83
C THR A 422 27.26 19.49 -0.74
N ASP A 423 28.06 20.51 -0.40
CA ASP A 423 29.10 20.39 0.61
C ASP A 423 28.46 20.25 2.00
N LEU A 424 27.42 21.04 2.26
CA LEU A 424 26.62 20.93 3.49
C LEU A 424 25.93 19.56 3.62
N ALA A 425 25.36 19.04 2.53
CA ALA A 425 24.74 17.72 2.51
C ALA A 425 25.76 16.60 2.80
N ASP A 426 26.98 16.75 2.29
CA ASP A 426 28.07 15.81 2.55
C ASP A 426 28.58 15.89 3.99
N GLU A 427 28.71 17.09 4.57
CA GLU A 427 29.06 17.32 5.98
C GLU A 427 28.01 16.69 6.92
N ILE A 428 26.73 17.03 6.73
CA ILE A 428 25.61 16.46 7.50
C ILE A 428 25.61 14.93 7.43
N LYS A 429 25.84 14.36 6.24
CA LYS A 429 25.93 12.91 6.05
C LYS A 429 27.08 12.29 6.86
N VAL A 430 28.25 12.93 6.88
CA VAL A 430 29.41 12.44 7.64
C VAL A 430 29.12 12.49 9.14
N ASP A 431 28.64 13.62 9.63
CA ASP A 431 28.35 13.83 11.05
C ASP A 431 27.25 12.90 11.55
N TRP A 432 26.19 12.73 10.76
CA TRP A 432 25.12 11.77 11.07
C TRP A 432 25.68 10.36 11.26
N ARG A 433 26.58 9.91 10.37
CA ARG A 433 27.21 8.58 10.46
C ARG A 433 28.14 8.46 11.68
N VAL A 434 28.82 9.56 12.04
CA VAL A 434 29.67 9.63 13.24
C VAL A 434 28.84 9.57 14.52
N ALA A 435 27.67 10.21 14.56
CA ALA A 435 26.75 10.16 15.69
C ALA A 435 26.05 8.78 15.79
N ASN A 436 25.69 8.18 14.66
CA ASN A 436 24.91 6.95 14.59
C ASN A 436 25.74 5.69 14.29
N ARG A 437 26.93 5.56 14.91
CA ARG A 437 27.93 4.52 14.56
C ARG A 437 27.39 3.09 14.64
N LYS A 438 26.47 2.78 15.57
CA LYS A 438 25.94 1.42 15.67
C LYS A 438 24.96 1.11 14.55
N ILE A 439 24.18 2.09 14.09
CA ILE A 439 23.35 1.96 12.89
C ILE A 439 24.23 1.72 11.67
N VAL A 440 25.32 2.49 11.51
CA VAL A 440 26.27 2.29 10.40
C VAL A 440 26.88 0.89 10.43
N LYS A 441 27.36 0.43 11.60
CA LYS A 441 27.88 -0.93 11.78
C LYS A 441 26.83 -2.00 11.47
N PHE A 442 25.56 -1.74 11.78
CA PHE A 442 24.46 -2.66 11.53
C PHE A 442 24.22 -2.87 10.03
N TRP A 443 24.25 -1.82 9.20
CA TRP A 443 24.12 -1.96 7.74
C TRP A 443 25.17 -2.92 7.15
N TRP A 444 26.43 -2.70 7.50
CA TRP A 444 27.55 -3.51 7.02
C TRP A 444 27.51 -4.93 7.59
N GLY A 445 27.08 -5.08 8.85
CA GLY A 445 26.89 -6.38 9.47
C GLY A 445 25.80 -7.21 8.79
N VAL A 446 24.67 -6.59 8.46
CA VAL A 446 23.56 -7.21 7.72
C VAL A 446 24.00 -7.60 6.31
N GLU A 447 24.69 -6.72 5.59
CA GLU A 447 25.22 -7.02 4.26
C GLU A 447 26.18 -8.21 4.29
N LYS A 448 27.13 -8.21 5.24
CA LYS A 448 28.09 -9.30 5.42
C LYS A 448 27.41 -10.61 5.79
N ALA A 449 26.42 -10.59 6.68
CA ALA A 449 25.69 -11.79 7.07
C ALA A 449 24.88 -12.39 5.91
N ALA A 450 24.21 -11.54 5.12
CA ALA A 450 23.50 -11.95 3.92
C ALA A 450 24.45 -12.54 2.87
N LEU A 451 25.57 -11.86 2.60
CA LEU A 451 26.58 -12.34 1.65
C LEU A 451 27.17 -13.69 2.08
N ASN A 452 27.55 -13.82 3.35
CA ASN A 452 28.07 -15.07 3.91
C ASN A 452 27.05 -16.22 3.80
N ALA A 453 25.78 -15.95 4.04
CA ALA A 453 24.72 -16.94 3.91
C ALA A 453 24.57 -17.43 2.45
N VAL A 454 24.67 -16.52 1.47
CA VAL A 454 24.61 -16.88 0.04
C VAL A 454 25.83 -17.68 -0.40
N THR A 455 27.02 -17.34 0.10
CA THR A 455 28.28 -18.04 -0.25
C THR A 455 28.49 -19.35 0.50
N HIS A 456 27.78 -19.57 1.61
CA HIS A 456 27.83 -20.82 2.39
C HIS A 456 26.41 -21.38 2.62
N PRO A 457 25.75 -21.91 1.57
CA PRO A 457 24.41 -22.47 1.68
C PRO A 457 24.28 -23.48 2.81
N GLY A 458 23.15 -23.48 3.52
CA GLY A 458 22.90 -24.36 4.66
C GLY A 458 23.59 -23.95 5.97
N LYS A 459 24.42 -22.91 6.00
CA LYS A 459 24.90 -22.29 7.25
C LYS A 459 24.05 -21.08 7.62
N THR A 460 24.00 -20.79 8.92
CA THR A 460 23.27 -19.63 9.47
C THR A 460 24.26 -18.59 9.93
N PHE A 461 24.05 -17.34 9.52
CA PHE A 461 24.85 -16.19 9.92
C PHE A 461 23.95 -15.19 10.62
N GLU A 462 24.42 -14.63 11.72
CA GLU A 462 23.60 -13.75 12.56
C GLU A 462 24.29 -12.41 12.82
N ILE A 463 23.45 -11.39 12.96
CA ILE A 463 23.84 -10.05 13.38
C ILE A 463 22.77 -9.53 14.31
N ARG A 464 23.13 -9.40 15.59
CA ARG A 464 22.17 -9.07 16.67
C ARG A 464 20.99 -10.05 16.64
N ALA A 465 19.75 -9.55 16.55
CA ALA A 465 18.55 -10.37 16.54
C ALA A 465 18.16 -10.92 15.15
N ILE A 466 18.95 -10.61 14.11
CA ILE A 466 18.65 -11.01 12.72
C ILE A 466 19.49 -12.21 12.32
N LYS A 467 18.87 -13.19 11.66
CA LYS A 467 19.56 -14.39 11.15
C LYS A 467 19.32 -14.59 9.67
N PHE A 468 20.37 -14.89 8.92
CA PHE A 468 20.33 -15.22 7.50
C PHE A 468 20.68 -16.69 7.26
N ARG A 469 19.95 -17.35 6.36
CA ARG A 469 20.24 -18.71 5.90
C ARG A 469 19.79 -18.86 4.45
N PHE A 470 20.67 -19.36 3.59
CA PHE A 470 20.30 -19.74 2.23
C PHE A 470 19.97 -21.24 2.17
N THR A 471 18.74 -21.58 1.82
CA THR A 471 18.25 -22.96 1.62
C THR A 471 17.07 -22.95 0.66
N ASP A 472 16.82 -24.05 -0.05
CA ASP A 472 15.63 -24.24 -0.90
C ASP A 472 15.41 -23.15 -1.95
N ASN A 473 16.49 -22.61 -2.51
CA ASN A 473 16.50 -21.47 -3.45
C ASN A 473 16.11 -20.11 -2.85
N TYR A 474 16.07 -19.95 -1.53
CA TYR A 474 15.77 -18.68 -0.88
C TYR A 474 16.84 -18.30 0.14
N LEU A 475 17.31 -17.06 0.08
CA LEU A 475 17.93 -16.43 1.24
C LEU A 475 16.80 -16.01 2.18
N PHE A 476 16.68 -16.69 3.31
CA PHE A 476 15.77 -16.30 4.37
C PHE A 476 16.45 -15.35 5.34
N CYS A 477 15.74 -14.29 5.73
CA CYS A 477 16.09 -13.39 6.81
C CYS A 477 15.05 -13.55 7.93
N ARG A 478 15.44 -14.16 9.05
CA ARG A 478 14.60 -14.32 10.23
C ARG A 478 14.67 -13.05 11.07
N LEU A 479 13.49 -12.45 11.29
CA LEU A 479 13.26 -11.28 12.11
C LEU A 479 13.19 -11.66 13.61
N PRO A 480 13.26 -10.67 14.53
CA PRO A 480 13.14 -10.93 15.97
C PRO A 480 11.82 -11.61 16.36
N SER A 481 10.73 -11.28 15.67
CA SER A 481 9.40 -11.92 15.78
C SER A 481 9.40 -13.40 15.38
N GLY A 482 10.45 -13.86 14.70
CA GLY A 482 10.53 -15.19 14.10
C GLY A 482 9.99 -15.26 12.66
N ARG A 483 9.29 -14.24 12.16
CA ARG A 483 8.85 -14.19 10.77
C ARG A 483 10.04 -14.15 9.82
N LEU A 484 9.87 -14.72 8.64
CA LEU A 484 10.90 -14.80 7.60
C LEU A 484 10.60 -13.81 6.47
N LEU A 485 11.57 -12.97 6.13
CA LEU A 485 11.64 -12.37 4.79
C LEU A 485 12.35 -13.34 3.85
N ALA A 486 11.89 -13.39 2.60
CA ALA A 486 12.41 -14.30 1.57
C ALA A 486 12.97 -13.53 0.37
N TYR A 487 14.16 -13.92 -0.06
CA TYR A 487 14.80 -13.41 -1.28
C TYR A 487 15.10 -14.59 -2.20
N TYR A 488 14.37 -14.69 -3.32
CA TYR A 488 14.41 -15.86 -4.20
C TYR A 488 15.60 -15.87 -5.15
N GLN A 489 16.19 -17.05 -5.35
CA GLN A 489 17.37 -17.32 -6.17
C GLN A 489 18.50 -16.29 -5.97
N PRO A 490 18.98 -16.14 -4.72
CA PRO A 490 20.04 -15.22 -4.39
C PRO A 490 21.34 -15.63 -5.08
N LYS A 491 22.14 -14.66 -5.53
CA LYS A 491 23.49 -14.86 -6.09
C LYS A 491 24.39 -13.71 -5.67
N THR A 492 25.69 -13.95 -5.56
CA THR A 492 26.66 -12.86 -5.45
C THR A 492 26.93 -12.25 -6.83
N SER A 493 27.21 -10.95 -6.86
CA SER A 493 27.69 -10.24 -8.05
C SER A 493 28.62 -9.11 -7.64
N ILE A 494 29.41 -8.62 -8.58
CA ILE A 494 30.19 -7.40 -8.40
C ILE A 494 29.33 -6.21 -8.84
N GLY A 495 29.07 -5.30 -7.91
CA GLY A 495 28.29 -4.09 -8.11
C GLY A 495 29.14 -2.88 -8.50
N LYS A 496 28.59 -1.68 -8.26
CA LYS A 496 29.33 -0.43 -8.42
C LYS A 496 30.53 -0.41 -7.45
N PHE A 497 31.62 0.25 -7.88
CA PHE A 497 32.85 0.39 -7.09
C PHE A 497 33.52 -0.95 -6.74
N ASP A 498 33.42 -1.94 -7.64
CA ASP A 498 34.00 -3.28 -7.48
C ASP A 498 33.63 -4.00 -6.18
N LYS A 499 32.48 -3.64 -5.61
CA LYS A 499 32.01 -4.16 -4.34
C LYS A 499 31.14 -5.40 -4.57
N GLU A 500 31.45 -6.48 -3.87
CA GLU A 500 30.60 -7.66 -3.83
C GLU A 500 29.25 -7.35 -3.16
N GLN A 501 28.16 -7.82 -3.77
CA GLN A 501 26.80 -7.60 -3.31
C GLN A 501 25.91 -8.83 -3.58
N VAL A 502 24.76 -8.88 -2.91
CA VAL A 502 23.75 -9.90 -3.16
C VAL A 502 22.77 -9.40 -4.22
N THR A 503 22.37 -10.29 -5.12
CA THR A 503 21.29 -10.09 -6.08
C THR A 503 20.25 -11.19 -5.92
N PHE A 504 18.99 -10.91 -6.24
CA PHE A 504 17.91 -11.88 -6.13
C PHE A 504 16.84 -11.61 -7.20
N MET A 505 15.97 -12.58 -7.45
CA MET A 505 14.82 -12.42 -8.35
C MET A 505 13.64 -11.83 -7.57
N GLY A 506 13.00 -10.81 -8.11
CA GLY A 506 11.84 -10.18 -7.50
C GLY A 506 11.01 -9.38 -8.51
N THR A 507 9.78 -9.03 -8.14
CA THR A 507 8.96 -8.10 -8.93
C THR A 507 9.45 -6.67 -8.70
N ASN A 508 9.88 -6.01 -9.77
CA ASN A 508 10.26 -4.60 -9.71
C ASN A 508 9.01 -3.74 -9.49
N SER A 509 9.04 -2.82 -8.52
CA SER A 509 7.89 -2.00 -8.14
C SER A 509 7.47 -1.00 -9.23
N LEU A 510 8.41 -0.54 -10.05
CA LEU A 510 8.19 0.42 -11.13
C LEU A 510 7.76 -0.28 -12.42
N THR A 511 8.56 -1.25 -12.89
CA THR A 511 8.30 -1.92 -14.18
C THR A 511 7.25 -3.03 -14.06
N ARG A 512 6.94 -3.48 -12.84
CA ARG A 512 6.08 -4.64 -12.53
C ARG A 512 6.57 -5.96 -13.14
N LYS A 513 7.81 -6.01 -13.63
CA LYS A 513 8.42 -7.20 -14.23
C LYS A 513 9.12 -8.04 -13.17
N TRP A 514 9.13 -9.35 -13.39
CA TRP A 514 9.94 -10.30 -12.62
C TRP A 514 11.36 -10.28 -13.17
N GLU A 515 12.31 -9.75 -12.40
CA GLU A 515 13.67 -9.52 -12.86
C GLU A 515 14.69 -9.61 -11.72
N ARG A 516 15.98 -9.70 -12.09
CA ARG A 516 17.07 -9.73 -11.12
C ARG A 516 17.32 -8.33 -10.58
N GLN A 517 17.34 -8.19 -9.26
CA GLN A 517 17.54 -6.94 -8.55
C GLN A 517 18.78 -7.04 -7.67
N ASN A 518 19.49 -5.92 -7.52
CA ASN A 518 20.63 -5.80 -6.61
C ASN A 518 20.13 -5.34 -5.23
N THR A 519 20.80 -5.78 -4.17
CA THR A 519 20.60 -5.24 -2.82
C THR A 519 21.93 -4.95 -2.14
N TYR A 520 21.86 -4.13 -1.11
CA TYR A 520 23.00 -3.73 -0.29
C TYR A 520 22.55 -3.59 1.17
N GLY A 521 23.48 -3.36 2.09
CA GLY A 521 23.21 -3.29 3.54
C GLY A 521 22.04 -2.39 3.93
N GLY A 522 22.04 -1.15 3.45
CA GLY A 522 20.98 -0.18 3.72
C GLY A 522 19.60 -0.65 3.24
N LYS A 523 19.50 -1.21 2.02
CA LYS A 523 18.22 -1.73 1.51
C LYS A 523 17.70 -2.94 2.30
N LEU A 524 18.61 -3.84 2.72
CA LEU A 524 18.24 -4.95 3.59
C LEU A 524 17.77 -4.46 4.96
N VAL A 525 18.46 -3.48 5.55
CA VAL A 525 18.07 -2.89 6.83
C VAL A 525 16.74 -2.14 6.77
N GLU A 526 16.46 -1.43 5.67
CA GLU A 526 15.16 -0.83 5.40
C GLU A 526 14.06 -1.90 5.39
N ASN A 527 14.24 -2.97 4.60
CA ASN A 527 13.27 -4.07 4.56
C ASN A 527 13.04 -4.71 5.93
N ILE A 528 14.10 -4.95 6.70
CA ILE A 528 14.02 -5.50 8.06
C ILE A 528 13.26 -4.54 8.99
N THR A 529 13.55 -3.24 8.92
CA THR A 529 12.93 -2.23 9.78
C THR A 529 11.43 -2.11 9.51
N GLN A 530 11.05 -1.98 8.23
CA GLN A 530 9.64 -1.96 7.80
C GLN A 530 8.90 -3.24 8.19
N ALA A 531 9.57 -4.40 8.07
CA ALA A 531 8.99 -5.69 8.41
C ALA A 531 8.79 -5.86 9.92
N VAL A 532 9.72 -5.39 10.76
CA VAL A 532 9.56 -5.40 12.21
C VAL A 532 8.46 -4.44 12.67
N ALA A 533 8.37 -3.26 12.06
CA ALA A 533 7.27 -2.33 12.33
C ALA A 533 5.90 -2.95 11.96
N ARG A 534 5.83 -3.65 10.83
CA ARG A 534 4.64 -4.44 10.46
C ARG A 534 4.31 -5.52 11.49
N ASP A 535 5.30 -6.20 12.05
CA ASP A 535 5.06 -7.28 13.02
C ASP A 535 4.49 -6.74 14.34
N LEU A 536 4.96 -5.58 14.80
CA LEU A 536 4.35 -4.87 15.93
C LEU A 536 2.89 -4.51 15.63
N MET A 537 2.65 -3.96 14.45
CA MET A 537 1.30 -3.59 13.99
C MET A 537 0.36 -4.81 13.91
N ALA A 538 0.85 -5.94 13.41
CA ALA A 538 0.07 -7.16 13.30
C ALA A 538 -0.34 -7.72 14.67
N GLU A 539 0.58 -7.71 15.64
CA GLU A 539 0.28 -8.15 17.00
C GLU A 539 -0.63 -7.15 17.74
N ALA A 540 -0.42 -5.84 17.54
CA ALA A 540 -1.31 -4.80 18.07
C ALA A 540 -2.74 -4.96 17.53
N MET A 541 -2.89 -5.15 16.22
CA MET A 541 -4.19 -5.36 15.58
C MET A 541 -4.93 -6.55 16.18
N LEU A 542 -4.24 -7.67 16.45
CA LEU A 542 -4.82 -8.83 17.12
C LEU A 542 -5.23 -8.54 18.57
N ARG A 543 -4.42 -7.80 19.34
CA ARG A 543 -4.75 -7.44 20.72
C ARG A 543 -5.96 -6.50 20.79
N VAL A 544 -5.98 -5.49 19.94
CA VAL A 544 -7.09 -4.52 19.81
C VAL A 544 -8.38 -5.24 19.46
N GLU A 545 -8.37 -6.11 18.46
CA GLU A 545 -9.54 -6.90 18.08
C GLU A 545 -10.01 -7.81 19.22
N ASN A 546 -9.09 -8.49 19.92
CA ASN A 546 -9.43 -9.35 21.06
C ASN A 546 -9.98 -8.58 22.27
N ALA A 547 -9.66 -7.29 22.40
CA ALA A 547 -10.22 -6.42 23.42
C ALA A 547 -11.65 -5.93 23.09
N GLY A 548 -12.17 -6.25 21.90
CA GLY A 548 -13.52 -5.91 21.47
C GLY A 548 -13.61 -4.67 20.57
N TYR A 549 -12.49 -4.04 20.22
CA TYR A 549 -12.48 -2.96 19.24
C TYR A 549 -12.56 -3.55 17.83
N GLU A 550 -13.66 -3.27 17.12
CA GLU A 550 -13.89 -3.79 15.77
C GLU A 550 -13.01 -3.05 14.75
N VAL A 551 -11.84 -3.59 14.43
CA VAL A 551 -10.94 -2.95 13.45
C VAL A 551 -11.58 -2.99 12.06
N VAL A 552 -11.72 -1.85 11.41
CA VAL A 552 -12.36 -1.76 10.08
C VAL A 552 -11.38 -1.39 8.98
N LEU A 553 -10.25 -0.78 9.32
CA LEU A 553 -9.25 -0.36 8.36
C LEU A 553 -7.87 -0.21 9.02
N SER A 554 -6.82 -0.38 8.21
CA SER A 554 -5.48 0.07 8.56
C SER A 554 -4.85 0.88 7.43
N VAL A 555 -4.18 1.97 7.80
CA VAL A 555 -3.52 2.88 6.87
C VAL A 555 -2.11 3.17 7.37
N HIS A 556 -1.09 2.65 6.66
CA HIS A 556 0.31 2.77 7.09
C HIS A 556 0.56 2.18 8.49
N ASP A 557 0.75 3.04 9.50
CA ASP A 557 1.03 2.72 10.91
C ASP A 557 -0.20 2.95 11.81
N GLU A 558 -1.37 3.17 11.19
CA GLU A 558 -2.63 3.51 11.83
C GLU A 558 -3.65 2.37 11.79
N LEU A 559 -4.34 2.18 12.92
CA LEU A 559 -5.53 1.35 13.07
C LEU A 559 -6.76 2.23 13.25
N ILE A 560 -7.84 1.84 12.57
CA ILE A 560 -9.15 2.48 12.66
C ILE A 560 -10.14 1.41 13.08
N ALA A 561 -10.85 1.65 14.19
CA ALA A 561 -11.91 0.79 14.67
C ALA A 561 -13.23 1.53 14.79
N GLU A 562 -14.33 0.81 14.57
CA GLU A 562 -15.67 1.26 14.96
C GLU A 562 -15.93 0.81 16.40
N ALA A 563 -16.35 1.73 17.26
CA ALA A 563 -16.73 1.46 18.64
C ALA A 563 -18.10 2.06 18.93
N ASN A 564 -18.92 1.39 19.74
CA ASN A 564 -20.14 2.00 20.28
C ASN A 564 -19.77 3.23 21.11
N ASP A 565 -20.67 4.21 21.17
CA ASP A 565 -20.41 5.47 21.88
C ASP A 565 -20.09 5.28 23.37
N ASP A 566 -20.59 4.20 23.98
CA ASP A 566 -20.39 3.84 25.39
C ASP A 566 -19.24 2.85 25.63
N PHE A 567 -18.53 2.41 24.59
CA PHE A 567 -17.48 1.41 24.67
C PHE A 567 -16.08 2.00 24.44
N GLY A 568 -15.13 1.60 25.29
CA GLY A 568 -13.69 1.85 25.12
C GLY A 568 -13.25 3.31 25.21
N SER A 569 -11.96 3.57 25.03
CA SER A 569 -11.37 4.91 24.96
C SER A 569 -10.13 4.95 24.07
N VAL A 570 -9.72 6.14 23.63
CA VAL A 570 -8.45 6.31 22.90
C VAL A 570 -7.27 5.85 23.75
N GLU A 571 -7.25 6.17 25.04
CA GLU A 571 -6.14 5.83 25.94
C GLU A 571 -5.98 4.32 26.10
N GLU A 572 -7.08 3.57 26.23
CA GLU A 572 -7.03 2.11 26.27
C GLU A 572 -6.52 1.54 24.94
N PHE A 573 -7.01 2.07 23.81
CA PHE A 573 -6.57 1.65 22.49
C PHE A 573 -5.05 1.92 22.28
N GLU A 574 -4.57 3.10 22.67
CA GLU A 574 -3.15 3.46 22.65
C GLU A 574 -2.31 2.50 23.51
N GLN A 575 -2.80 2.14 24.70
CA GLN A 575 -2.13 1.16 25.56
C GLN A 575 -2.02 -0.21 24.88
N LEU A 576 -3.10 -0.72 24.28
CA LEU A 576 -3.12 -2.00 23.56
C LEU A 576 -2.17 -1.98 22.35
N MET A 577 -2.13 -0.87 21.62
CA MET A 577 -1.17 -0.69 20.53
C MET A 577 0.28 -0.64 21.02
N CYS A 578 0.54 0.06 22.12
CA CYS A 578 1.89 0.23 22.66
C CYS A 578 2.40 -0.96 23.48
N GLU A 579 1.54 -1.94 23.79
CA GLU A 579 1.97 -3.16 24.46
C GLU A 579 3.03 -3.91 23.62
N LEU A 580 4.19 -4.17 24.24
CA LEU A 580 5.30 -4.81 23.55
C LEU A 580 5.25 -6.33 23.67
N PRO A 581 5.35 -7.06 22.56
CA PRO A 581 5.59 -8.50 22.64
C PRO A 581 6.97 -8.81 23.21
N VAL A 582 7.13 -10.03 23.72
CA VAL A 582 8.36 -10.48 24.40
C VAL A 582 9.61 -10.26 23.56
N TRP A 583 9.54 -10.47 22.24
CA TRP A 583 10.66 -10.32 21.32
C TRP A 583 11.05 -8.85 21.07
N ALA A 584 10.16 -7.90 21.34
CA ALA A 584 10.36 -6.46 21.13
C ALA A 584 10.77 -5.71 22.42
N LYS A 585 11.14 -6.44 23.47
CA LYS A 585 11.46 -5.88 24.78
C LYS A 585 12.43 -4.70 24.69
N GLY A 586 12.06 -3.58 25.31
CA GLY A 586 12.88 -2.37 25.41
C GLY A 586 12.83 -1.43 24.21
N LEU A 587 12.04 -1.73 23.17
CA LEU A 587 11.73 -0.81 22.07
C LEU A 587 10.76 0.28 22.57
N PRO A 588 11.14 1.57 22.57
CA PRO A 588 10.26 2.63 23.07
C PRO A 588 9.21 3.03 22.04
N VAL A 589 8.11 2.29 21.94
CA VAL A 589 6.95 2.61 21.09
C VAL A 589 6.05 3.63 21.78
N THR A 590 5.46 4.51 20.99
CA THR A 590 4.40 5.44 21.40
C THR A 590 3.37 5.54 20.27
N SER A 591 2.16 5.95 20.60
CA SER A 591 1.09 6.21 19.65
C SER A 591 0.41 7.53 19.95
N GLU A 592 -0.31 8.05 18.96
CA GLU A 592 -1.22 9.18 19.11
C GLU A 592 -2.56 8.81 18.48
N GLY A 593 -3.64 9.05 19.22
CA GLY A 593 -4.98 8.72 18.78
C GLY A 593 -5.99 9.84 18.96
N PHE A 594 -7.15 9.66 18.33
CA PHE A 594 -8.30 10.54 18.46
C PHE A 594 -9.59 9.81 18.09
N GLU A 595 -10.70 10.44 18.46
CA GLU A 595 -12.05 9.97 18.15
C GLU A 595 -12.68 10.90 17.11
N CYS A 596 -13.48 10.34 16.21
CA CYS A 596 -14.19 11.13 15.21
C CYS A 596 -15.43 10.41 14.67
N LEU A 597 -16.38 11.17 14.14
CA LEU A 597 -17.47 10.61 13.33
C LEU A 597 -17.02 10.40 11.88
N ARG A 598 -16.18 11.31 11.35
CA ARG A 598 -15.62 11.25 9.99
C ARG A 598 -14.11 11.15 10.05
N TYR A 599 -13.57 10.22 9.28
CA TYR A 599 -12.13 10.03 9.18
C TYR A 599 -11.46 11.26 8.54
N ARG A 600 -10.48 11.85 9.22
CA ARG A 600 -9.93 13.17 8.88
C ARG A 600 -8.42 13.24 8.69
N LYS A 601 -7.69 12.17 9.00
CA LYS A 601 -6.22 12.22 9.11
C LYS A 601 -5.50 11.87 7.85
#